data_AF-A0A1Y3M5L2-F1
#
_entry.id   AF-A0A1Y3M5L2-F1
#
_cell.length_a   1.000
_cell.length_b   1.000
_cell.length_c   1.000
_cell.angle_alpha   90.00
_cell.angle_beta   90.00
_cell.angle_gamma   90.00
#
_symmetry.space_group_name_H-M   'P 1'
#
loop_
_entity.id
_entity.type
_entity.pdbx_description
1 polymer ?
#
loop_
_entity_poly.entity_id
_entity_poly.type
_entity_poly.pdbx_seq_one_letter_code
_entity_poly.pdbx_strand_id
1 'polypeptide(L)'
;HLYGQLIAILLCSSIMFQMRKLLLMKKKQELSEYKAIGMIQDHLSILYQAIQQNTQEIIKILIRLFHLLQKNGQKSHRYEKKTVFDISYD
;
A
#
# COMPACT_ATOMS: atom_id res chain seq x y z
N HIS A 1 5.07 -20.33 -13.96
CA HIS A 1 5.82 -19.52 -12.96
C HIS A 1 5.86 -18.03 -13.28
N LEU A 2 6.22 -17.61 -14.51
CA LEU A 2 6.32 -16.19 -14.90
C LEU A 2 5.03 -15.38 -14.67
N TYR A 3 3.88 -15.88 -15.13
CA TYR A 3 2.60 -15.16 -15.02
C TYR A 3 2.18 -14.90 -13.57
N GLY A 4 2.38 -15.87 -12.66
CA GLY A 4 2.06 -15.69 -11.24
C GLY A 4 2.91 -14.58 -10.60
N GLN A 5 4.18 -14.47 -10.97
CA GLN A 5 5.06 -13.39 -10.51
C GLN A 5 4.62 -12.03 -11.06
N LEU A 6 4.27 -11.94 -12.34
CA LEU A 6 3.77 -10.70 -12.95
C LEU A 6 2.47 -10.23 -12.29
N ILE A 7 1.54 -11.15 -12.01
CA ILE A 7 0.29 -10.86 -11.31
C ILE A 7 0.57 -10.35 -9.89
N ALA A 8 1.49 -11.00 -9.16
CA ALA A 8 1.86 -10.57 -7.82
C ALA A 8 2.49 -9.17 -7.81
N ILE A 9 3.38 -8.87 -8.77
CA ILE A 9 3.97 -7.53 -8.92
C ILE A 9 2.90 -6.49 -9.22
N LEU A 10 2.00 -6.78 -10.17
CA LEU A 10 0.92 -5.86 -10.53
C LEU A 10 -0.02 -5.58 -9.35
N LEU A 11 -0.41 -6.62 -8.61
CA LEU A 11 -1.24 -6.51 -7.40
C LEU A 11 -0.53 -5.69 -6.31
N CYS A 12 0.72 -6.01 -6.00
CA CYS A 12 1.52 -5.28 -5.00
C CYS A 12 1.63 -3.79 -5.37
N SER A 13 1.99 -3.47 -6.61
CA SER A 13 2.13 -2.10 -7.09
C SER A 13 0.81 -1.34 -7.04
N SER A 14 -0.29 -1.98 -7.42
CA SER A 14 -1.62 -1.37 -7.40
C SER A 14 -2.07 -1.06 -5.97
N ILE A 15 -1.93 -2.02 -5.05
CA ILE A 15 -2.27 -1.83 -3.63
C ILE A 15 -1.38 -0.75 -3.01
N MET A 16 -0.07 -0.78 -3.29
CA MET A 16 0.88 0.21 -2.81
C MET A 16 0.45 1.63 -3.24
N PHE A 17 0.18 1.82 -4.53
CA PHE A 17 -0.21 3.11 -5.07
C PHE A 17 -1.50 3.63 -4.41
N GLN A 18 -2.53 2.78 -4.30
CA GLN A 18 -3.80 3.17 -3.69
C GLN A 18 -3.66 3.48 -2.19
N MET A 19 -2.94 2.65 -1.42
CA MET A 19 -2.72 2.87 0.01
C MET A 19 -1.97 4.18 0.27
N ARG A 20 -0.93 4.47 -0.52
CA ARG A 20 -0.18 5.73 -0.41
C ARG A 20 -1.05 6.94 -0.75
N LYS A 21 -1.84 6.88 -1.83
CA LYS A 21 -2.79 7.93 -2.19
C LYS A 21 -3.81 8.18 -1.07
N LEU A 22 -4.39 7.11 -0.51
CA LEU A 22 -5.36 7.21 0.59
C LEU A 22 -4.74 7.81 1.87
N LEU A 23 -3.52 7.40 2.24
CA LEU A 23 -2.81 7.94 3.40
C LEU A 23 -2.49 9.42 3.22
N LEU A 24 -2.04 9.82 2.03
CA LEU A 24 -1.78 11.22 1.73
C LEU A 24 -3.06 12.06 1.82
N MET A 25 -4.16 11.61 1.20
CA MET A 25 -5.41 12.36 1.18
C MET A 25 -6.05 12.47 2.58
N LYS A 26 -6.09 11.36 3.34
CA LYS A 26 -6.81 11.31 4.63
C LYS A 26 -5.98 11.75 5.83
N LYS A 27 -4.66 11.58 5.78
CA LYS A 27 -3.77 11.80 6.93
C LYS A 27 -2.63 12.76 6.64
N LYS A 28 -2.50 13.27 5.40
CA LYS A 28 -1.36 14.10 4.95
C LYS A 28 -0.01 13.45 5.26
N GLN A 29 0.00 12.12 5.24
CA GLN A 29 1.16 11.33 5.57
C GLN A 29 1.74 10.70 4.32
N GLU A 30 3.01 10.99 4.08
CA GLU A 30 3.77 10.33 3.04
C GLU A 30 4.36 9.01 3.53
N LEU A 31 4.34 8.04 2.62
CA LEU A 31 4.83 6.69 2.82
C LEU A 31 5.86 6.39 1.73
N SER A 32 7.00 5.82 2.12
CA SER A 32 8.04 5.34 1.19
C SER A 32 7.53 4.16 0.37
N GLU A 33 7.81 4.17 -0.94
CA GLU A 33 7.38 3.10 -1.87
C GLU A 33 7.98 1.76 -1.46
N TYR A 34 9.29 1.74 -1.21
CA TYR A 34 10.02 0.53 -0.83
C TYR A 34 9.48 -0.06 0.48
N LYS A 35 9.23 0.79 1.48
CA LYS A 35 8.69 0.35 2.78
C LYS A 35 7.27 -0.18 2.65
N ALA A 36 6.44 0.47 1.83
CA ALA A 36 5.09 0.03 1.55
C ALA A 36 5.07 -1.33 0.84
N ILE A 37 5.90 -1.51 -0.19
CA ILE A 37 5.99 -2.77 -0.95
C ILE A 37 6.38 -3.92 -0.02
N GLY A 38 7.41 -3.76 0.82
CA GLY A 38 7.80 -4.81 1.76
C GLY A 38 6.65 -5.23 2.68
N MET A 39 5.98 -4.25 3.30
CA MET A 39 4.84 -4.53 4.18
C MET A 39 3.65 -5.17 3.44
N ILE A 40 3.41 -4.79 2.18
CA ILE A 40 2.31 -5.36 1.36
C ILE A 40 2.65 -6.80 0.93
N GLN A 41 3.91 -7.07 0.58
CA GLN A 41 4.37 -8.41 0.23
C GLN A 41 4.17 -9.40 1.40
N ASP A 42 4.43 -8.97 2.63
CA ASP A 42 4.18 -9.77 3.84
C ASP A 42 2.70 -10.15 4.02
N HIS A 43 1.78 -9.36 3.46
CA HIS A 43 0.33 -9.57 3.57
C HIS A 43 -0.28 -10.26 2.34
N LEU A 44 0.51 -10.56 1.30
CA LEU A 44 0.01 -11.13 0.04
C LEU A 44 -0.65 -12.50 0.25
N SER A 45 -0.05 -13.35 1.09
CA SER A 45 -0.56 -14.69 1.42
C SER A 45 -1.92 -14.62 2.12
N ILE A 46 -2.07 -13.70 3.08
CA ILE A 46 -3.31 -13.46 3.83
C ILE A 46 -4.40 -12.92 2.89
N LEU A 47 -4.04 -12.01 1.97
CA LEU A 47 -4.95 -11.49 0.97
C LEU A 47 -5.44 -12.59 0.01
N TYR A 48 -4.55 -13.47 -0.43
CA TYR A 48 -4.91 -14.62 -1.28
C TYR A 48 -5.92 -15.54 -0.59
N GLN A 49 -5.72 -15.85 0.69
CA GLN A 49 -6.67 -16.64 1.48
C GLN A 49 -8.04 -15.96 1.59
N ALA A 50 -8.07 -14.65 1.77
CA ALA A 50 -9.32 -13.90 1.89
C ALA A 50 -10.12 -13.86 0.59
N ILE A 51 -9.44 -13.76 -0.55
CA ILE A 51 -10.07 -13.82 -1.88
C ILE A 51 -10.81 -15.14 -2.08
N GLN A 52 -10.29 -16.25 -1.53
CA GLN A 52 -10.94 -17.55 -1.62
C GLN A 52 -12.16 -17.70 -0.70
N GLN A 53 -12.33 -16.82 0.29
CA GLN A 53 -13.40 -16.92 1.29
C GLN A 53 -14.60 -16.04 0.93
N ASN A 54 -14.49 -14.73 1.12
CA ASN A 54 -15.56 -13.78 0.86
C ASN A 54 -15.02 -12.33 0.79
N THR A 55 -15.84 -11.42 0.26
CA THR A 55 -15.49 -10.01 0.12
C THR A 55 -15.29 -9.27 1.45
N GLN A 56 -15.95 -9.71 2.53
CA GLN A 56 -15.86 -9.06 3.84
C GLN A 56 -14.47 -9.24 4.48
N GLU A 57 -13.90 -10.44 4.37
CA GLU A 57 -12.55 -10.72 4.86
C GLU A 57 -11.50 -9.96 4.06
N ILE A 58 -11.69 -9.81 2.74
CA ILE A 58 -10.82 -8.95 1.91
C ILE A 58 -10.82 -7.51 2.45
N ILE A 59 -12.00 -6.93 2.68
CA ILE A 59 -12.14 -5.57 3.20
C ILE A 59 -11.44 -5.44 4.55
N LYS A 60 -11.66 -6.39 5.46
CA LYS A 60 -11.06 -6.41 6.79
C LYS A 60 -9.53 -6.46 6.76
N ILE A 61 -8.96 -7.27 5.86
CA ILE A 61 -7.50 -7.34 5.66
C ILE A 61 -6.95 -6.04 5.06
N LEU A 62 -7.64 -5.46 4.08
CA LEU A 62 -7.23 -4.17 3.51
C LEU A 62 -7.26 -3.04 4.54
N ILE A 63 -8.27 -3.00 5.41
CA ILE A 63 -8.35 -2.03 6.51
C ILE A 63 -7.19 -2.24 7.50
N ARG A 64 -6.90 -3.50 7.88
CA ARG A 64 -5.78 -3.82 8.76
C ARG A 64 -4.44 -3.39 8.15
N LEU A 65 -4.24 -3.69 6.86
CA LEU A 65 -3.06 -3.29 6.11
C LEU A 65 -2.92 -1.76 6.08
N PHE A 66 -4.02 -1.02 5.84
CA PHE A 66 -4.01 0.44 5.88
C PHE A 66 -3.55 0.98 7.24
N HIS A 67 -4.07 0.46 8.35
CA HIS A 67 -3.65 0.88 9.69
C HIS A 67 -2.18 0.53 9.99
N LEU A 68 -1.69 -0.62 9.53
CA LEU A 68 -0.29 -1.02 9.68
C LEU A 68 0.63 -0.08 8.90
N LEU A 69 0.30 0.21 7.64
CA LEU A 69 1.03 1.16 6.81
C LEU A 69 0.99 2.57 7.39
N GLN A 70 -0.13 2.99 7.98
CA GLN A 70 -0.22 4.27 8.68
C GLN A 70 0.75 4.32 9.87
N LYS A 71 0.70 3.32 10.76
CA LYS A 71 1.49 3.29 12.00
C LYS A 71 2.99 3.20 11.73
N ASN A 72 3.38 2.30 10.82
CA ASN A 72 4.79 1.95 10.65
C ASN A 72 5.41 2.63 9.43
N GLY A 73 4.61 3.14 8.52
CA GLY A 73 5.05 3.62 7.22
C GLY A 73 5.33 5.11 7.14
N GLN A 74 5.18 5.86 8.25
CA GLN A 74 5.51 7.28 8.27
C GLN A 74 6.95 7.50 7.79
N LYS A 75 7.08 8.17 6.65
CA LYS A 75 8.38 8.62 6.16
C LYS A 75 8.86 9.72 7.10
N SER A 76 10.15 9.71 7.45
CA SER A 76 10.74 10.88 8.10
C SER A 76 10.60 12.05 7.14
N HIS A 77 9.87 13.07 7.58
CA HIS A 77 9.61 14.25 6.77
C HIS A 77 10.93 15.00 6.59
N ARG A 78 11.54 14.91 5.40
CA ARG A 78 12.66 15.79 5.05
C ARG A 78 12.02 17.08 4.56
N TYR A 79 11.90 18.06 5.46
CA TYR A 79 11.06 19.26 5.37
C TYR A 79 11.19 20.10 4.08
N GLU A 80 12.20 19.88 3.24
CA GLU A 80 12.53 20.76 2.11
C GLU A 80 12.32 20.14 0.71
N LYS A 81 11.88 18.88 0.59
CA LYS A 81 11.83 18.21 -0.73
C LYS A 81 10.40 17.96 -1.21
N LYS A 82 10.00 18.64 -2.31
CA LYS A 82 8.76 18.36 -3.04
C LYS A 82 8.67 16.89 -3.43
N THR A 83 7.48 16.31 -3.35
CA THR A 83 7.25 14.92 -3.73
C THR A 83 6.45 14.78 -5.02
N VAL A 84 6.42 13.56 -5.56
CA VAL A 84 5.70 13.26 -6.81
C VAL A 84 4.22 13.65 -6.70
N PHE A 85 3.65 13.56 -5.50
CA PHE A 85 2.27 13.97 -5.27
C PHE A 85 2.08 15.49 -5.25
N ASP A 86 3.10 16.27 -4.93
CA ASP A 86 3.02 17.73 -5.02
C ASP A 86 3.08 18.22 -6.48
N ILE A 87 3.76 17.47 -7.37
CA ILE A 87 3.93 17.84 -8.78
C ILE A 87 2.70 17.45 -9.63
N SER A 88 2.00 16.38 -9.25
CA SER A 88 0.95 15.77 -10.09
C SER A 88 -0.45 16.32 -9.83
N TYR A 89 -0.62 17.15 -8.80
CA TYR A 89 -1.91 17.76 -8.42
C TYR A 89 -1.94 19.29 -8.54
N ASP A 90 -0.86 19.89 -9.07
CA ASP A 90 -0.81 21.25 -9.65
C ASP A 90 -1.23 21.20 -11.12
#